data_AF-A0A158I5T9-F1
#
_entry.id   AF-A0A158I5T9-F1
#
_cell.length_a   1.000
_cell.length_b   1.000
_cell.length_c   1.000
_cell.angle_alpha   90.00
_cell.angle_beta   90.00
_cell.angle_gamma   90.00
#
_symmetry.space_group_name_H-M   'P 1'
#
loop_
_entity.id
_entity.type
_entity.pdbx_description
1 polymer ?
#
loop_
_entity_poly.entity_id
_entity_poly.type
_entity_poly.pdbx_seq_one_letter_code
_entity_poly.pdbx_strand_id
1 'polypeptide(L)'
;MSQSQYRQNARATLSDAIIDAKIAKNLTFRQLTEGTGLSIAFVTAALFGQHPLPADAARVVADRLGLDSDAARALQTIPMRGSIPGGAPTDPTIYRFYEMVQVYGSTLKALVHEEFGDGIISAINFKLDIKKVDDSEGGHRAVITLDGKYLTKPFRAHEYLATKRELAARRLRYRVRPNAAREREAFRNALALSTMTSKRDPPSRPSHGSRGRLALSRAARRDES
;
A
#
# COMPACT_ATOMS: atom_id res chain seq x y z
N MET A 1 12.08 -4.74 -12.41
CA MET A 1 10.78 -4.22 -11.93
C MET A 1 10.17 -5.25 -10.98
N SER A 2 9.69 -4.86 -9.81
CA SER A 2 9.07 -5.78 -8.85
C SER A 2 7.77 -6.36 -9.40
N GLN A 3 7.56 -7.67 -9.23
CA GLN A 3 6.34 -8.38 -9.61
C GLN A 3 5.58 -8.81 -8.36
N SER A 4 4.25 -8.94 -8.45
CA SER A 4 3.40 -9.29 -7.31
C SER A 4 2.26 -10.24 -7.67
N GLN A 5 1.86 -11.05 -6.70
CA GLN A 5 0.71 -11.95 -6.77
C GLN A 5 -0.46 -11.39 -5.95
N TYR A 6 -1.68 -11.59 -6.42
CA TYR A 6 -2.90 -11.09 -5.74
C TYR A 6 -3.75 -12.20 -5.10
N ARG A 7 -3.42 -13.48 -5.31
CA ARG A 7 -4.08 -14.63 -4.68
C ARG A 7 -3.11 -15.41 -3.82
N GLN A 8 -3.56 -15.87 -2.65
CA GLN A 8 -2.74 -16.65 -1.71
C GLN A 8 -2.29 -17.98 -2.32
N ASN A 9 -3.17 -18.65 -3.09
CA ASN A 9 -2.87 -19.93 -3.71
C ASN A 9 -1.81 -19.86 -4.83
N ALA A 10 -1.46 -18.66 -5.33
CA ALA A 10 -0.48 -18.50 -6.41
C ALA A 10 0.92 -19.04 -6.05
N ARG A 11 1.24 -19.16 -4.76
CA ARG A 11 2.51 -19.72 -4.26
C ARG A 11 2.35 -21.08 -3.57
N ALA A 12 1.13 -21.61 -3.44
CA ALA A 12 0.86 -22.85 -2.72
C ALA A 12 1.53 -24.04 -3.43
N THR A 13 1.25 -24.26 -4.71
CA THR A 13 1.83 -25.35 -5.50
C THR A 13 3.37 -25.34 -5.51
N LEU A 14 3.99 -24.15 -5.57
CA LEU A 14 5.44 -24.04 -5.48
C LEU A 14 5.96 -24.39 -4.07
N SER A 15 5.24 -23.99 -3.02
CA SER A 15 5.60 -24.34 -1.65
C SER A 15 5.55 -25.85 -1.44
N ASP A 16 4.54 -26.53 -2.00
CA ASP A 16 4.41 -27.99 -1.95
C ASP A 16 5.60 -28.66 -2.66
N ALA A 17 5.90 -28.24 -3.89
CA ALA A 17 7.04 -28.77 -4.65
C ALA A 17 8.40 -28.52 -3.96
N ILE A 18 8.56 -27.37 -3.29
CA ILE A 18 9.75 -27.07 -2.47
C ILE A 18 9.87 -28.06 -1.31
N ILE A 19 8.76 -28.38 -0.65
CA ILE A 19 8.76 -29.31 0.48
C ILE A 19 9.04 -30.74 0.01
N ASP A 20 8.47 -31.17 -1.11
CA ASP A 20 8.77 -32.46 -1.72
C ASP A 20 10.26 -32.58 -2.07
N ALA A 21 10.83 -31.56 -2.73
CA ALA A 21 12.25 -31.54 -3.06
C ALA A 21 13.15 -31.53 -1.82
N LYS A 22 12.77 -30.76 -0.78
CA LYS A 22 13.48 -30.71 0.50
C LYS A 22 13.47 -32.08 1.19
N ILE A 23 12.33 -32.78 1.20
CA ILE A 23 12.19 -34.12 1.78
C ILE A 23 13.03 -35.12 0.99
N ALA A 24 12.91 -35.14 -0.34
CA ALA A 24 13.65 -36.07 -1.21
C ALA A 24 15.17 -35.93 -1.06
N LYS A 25 15.66 -34.71 -0.80
CA LYS A 25 17.09 -34.42 -0.59
C LYS A 25 17.52 -34.46 0.88
N ASN A 26 16.60 -34.75 1.81
CA ASN A 26 16.82 -34.74 3.26
C ASN A 26 17.49 -33.44 3.76
N LEU A 27 17.03 -32.29 3.26
CA LEU A 27 17.58 -30.98 3.60
C LEU A 27 16.88 -30.36 4.80
N THR A 28 17.62 -29.63 5.61
CA THR A 28 17.08 -28.75 6.67
C THR A 28 16.86 -27.33 6.14
N PHE A 29 15.97 -26.56 6.78
CA PHE A 29 15.81 -25.13 6.42
C PHE A 29 17.08 -24.31 6.67
N ARG A 30 17.91 -24.71 7.63
CA ARG A 30 19.21 -24.09 7.89
C ARG A 30 20.12 -24.24 6.68
N GLN A 31 20.27 -25.47 6.17
CA GLN A 31 21.04 -25.74 4.95
C GLN A 31 20.49 -24.99 3.74
N LEU A 32 19.17 -24.82 3.62
CA LEU A 32 18.58 -24.02 2.54
C LEU A 32 18.91 -22.52 2.65
N THR A 33 19.16 -22.02 3.86
CA THR A 33 19.41 -20.59 4.13
C THR A 33 20.90 -20.21 4.01
N GLU A 34 21.82 -21.16 4.16
CA GLU A 34 23.27 -20.90 4.12
C GLU A 34 23.70 -20.13 2.86
N GLY A 35 24.58 -19.13 2.95
CA GLY A 35 25.03 -18.36 1.78
C GLY A 35 24.01 -17.41 1.16
N THR A 36 22.77 -17.32 1.67
CA THR A 36 21.79 -16.30 1.22
C THR A 36 21.99 -14.93 1.88
N GLY A 37 22.70 -14.89 3.02
CA GLY A 37 22.84 -13.67 3.84
C GLY A 37 21.56 -13.27 4.60
N LEU A 38 20.51 -14.10 4.57
CA LEU A 38 19.20 -13.82 5.17
C LEU A 38 18.95 -14.72 6.39
N SER A 39 18.00 -14.32 7.24
CA SER A 39 17.64 -15.13 8.41
C SER A 39 16.87 -16.39 8.02
N ILE A 40 17.02 -17.45 8.82
CA ILE A 40 16.32 -18.72 8.61
C ILE A 40 14.79 -18.53 8.59
N ALA A 41 14.25 -17.69 9.50
CA ALA A 41 12.83 -17.39 9.56
C ALA A 41 12.35 -16.70 8.27
N PHE A 42 13.11 -15.71 7.77
CA PHE A 42 12.75 -14.99 6.55
C PHE A 42 12.76 -15.90 5.32
N VAL A 43 13.83 -16.66 5.11
CA VAL A 43 13.93 -17.58 3.97
C VAL A 43 12.85 -18.66 4.06
N THR A 44 12.65 -19.27 5.23
CA THR A 44 11.61 -20.30 5.42
C THR A 44 10.22 -19.75 5.13
N ALA A 45 9.90 -18.54 5.62
CA ALA A 45 8.64 -17.88 5.31
C ALA A 45 8.51 -17.55 3.81
N ALA A 46 9.60 -17.19 3.14
CA ALA A 46 9.61 -16.99 1.69
C ALA A 46 9.32 -18.28 0.91
N LEU A 47 9.87 -19.43 1.36
CA LEU A 47 9.59 -20.74 0.77
C LEU A 47 8.14 -21.16 0.95
N PHE A 48 7.51 -20.79 2.06
CA PHE A 48 6.07 -20.94 2.30
C PHE A 48 5.20 -19.83 1.70
N GLY A 49 5.75 -19.04 0.78
CA GLY A 49 5.00 -18.03 0.03
C GLY A 49 4.60 -16.79 0.82
N GLN A 50 5.27 -16.48 1.93
CA GLN A 50 4.96 -15.31 2.78
C GLN A 50 5.91 -14.12 2.57
N HIS A 51 7.04 -14.33 1.90
CA HIS A 51 7.98 -13.29 1.49
C HIS A 51 8.52 -13.52 0.07
N PRO A 52 8.89 -12.45 -0.66
CA PRO A 52 9.76 -12.57 -1.83
C PRO A 52 11.21 -12.80 -1.40
N LEU A 53 11.97 -13.56 -2.18
CA LEU A 53 13.43 -13.60 -2.09
C LEU A 53 14.07 -12.61 -3.06
N PRO A 54 15.17 -11.95 -2.68
CA PRO A 54 16.09 -11.33 -3.63
C PRO A 54 16.61 -12.35 -4.67
N ALA A 55 17.00 -11.88 -5.86
CA ALA A 55 17.33 -12.74 -6.99
C ALA A 55 18.54 -13.67 -6.76
N ASP A 56 19.52 -13.22 -5.99
CA ASP A 56 20.66 -14.02 -5.54
C ASP A 56 20.24 -15.12 -4.55
N ALA A 57 19.47 -14.78 -3.52
CA ALA A 57 18.95 -15.76 -2.57
C ALA A 57 18.01 -16.77 -3.25
N ALA A 58 17.17 -16.34 -4.19
CA ALA A 58 16.29 -17.21 -4.96
C ALA A 58 17.07 -18.24 -5.78
N ARG A 59 18.18 -17.83 -6.42
CA ARG A 59 19.07 -18.75 -7.15
C ARG A 59 19.72 -19.78 -6.22
N VAL A 60 20.30 -19.33 -5.10
CA VAL A 60 20.92 -20.23 -4.12
C VAL A 60 19.95 -21.31 -3.64
N VAL A 61 18.71 -20.93 -3.32
CA VAL A 61 17.71 -21.90 -2.86
C VAL A 61 17.23 -22.80 -4.01
N ALA A 62 17.00 -22.24 -5.20
CA ALA A 62 16.60 -23.00 -6.37
C ALA A 62 17.64 -24.07 -6.73
N ASP A 63 18.93 -23.72 -6.76
CA ASP A 63 20.01 -24.66 -7.09
C ASP A 63 20.07 -25.83 -6.12
N ARG A 64 19.94 -25.57 -4.81
CA ARG A 64 19.93 -26.63 -3.77
C ARG A 64 18.74 -27.58 -3.93
N LEU A 65 17.57 -27.02 -4.17
CA LEU A 65 16.34 -27.77 -4.33
C LEU A 65 16.19 -28.37 -5.74
N GLY A 66 17.04 -28.00 -6.70
CA GLY A 66 16.91 -28.43 -8.10
C GLY A 66 15.67 -27.85 -8.78
N LEU A 67 15.27 -26.64 -8.42
CA LEU A 67 14.11 -25.95 -9.02
C LEU A 67 14.49 -25.32 -10.35
N ASP A 68 13.53 -25.24 -11.26
CA ASP A 68 13.72 -24.57 -12.55
C ASP A 68 13.73 -23.03 -12.44
N SER A 69 13.98 -22.38 -13.58
CA SER A 69 14.06 -20.92 -13.65
C SER A 69 12.73 -20.21 -13.40
N ASP A 70 11.60 -20.87 -13.63
CA ASP A 70 10.27 -20.30 -13.43
C ASP A 70 9.91 -20.32 -11.95
N ALA A 71 10.22 -21.40 -11.24
CA ALA A 71 10.16 -21.49 -9.79
C ALA A 71 11.07 -20.45 -9.12
N ALA A 72 12.32 -20.30 -9.59
CA ALA A 72 13.23 -19.26 -9.09
C ALA A 72 12.68 -17.84 -9.33
N ARG A 73 11.98 -17.60 -10.45
CA ARG A 73 11.31 -16.32 -10.73
C ARG A 73 10.10 -16.11 -9.82
N ALA A 74 9.31 -17.16 -9.57
CA ALA A 74 8.15 -17.11 -8.69
C ALA A 74 8.54 -16.82 -7.22
N LEU A 75 9.67 -17.35 -6.75
CA LEU A 75 10.26 -17.03 -5.43
C LEU A 75 10.52 -15.53 -5.23
N GLN A 76 10.76 -14.77 -6.31
CA GLN A 76 11.05 -13.33 -6.28
C GLN A 76 9.79 -12.45 -6.28
N THR A 77 8.63 -13.03 -6.57
CA THR A 77 7.37 -12.26 -6.62
C THR A 77 6.86 -11.93 -5.22
N ILE A 78 6.39 -10.70 -5.02
CA ILE A 78 5.75 -10.27 -3.76
C ILE A 78 4.43 -11.05 -3.62
N PRO A 79 4.27 -11.89 -2.59
CA PRO A 79 3.09 -12.74 -2.49
C PRO A 79 1.89 -12.00 -1.91
N MET A 80 0.70 -12.53 -2.19
CA MET A 80 -0.45 -12.29 -1.34
C MET A 80 -0.27 -13.13 -0.07
N ARG A 81 -0.02 -12.47 1.06
CA ARG A 81 0.32 -13.12 2.33
C ARG A 81 -0.91 -13.67 3.05
N GLY A 82 -0.65 -14.55 4.01
CA GLY A 82 -1.64 -15.21 4.85
C GLY A 82 -1.44 -16.71 4.79
N SER A 83 -0.97 -17.29 5.89
CA SER A 83 -0.65 -18.72 5.98
C SER A 83 -1.72 -19.56 6.67
N ILE A 84 -2.82 -18.94 7.13
CA ILE A 84 -3.90 -19.60 7.88
C ILE A 84 -5.21 -19.43 7.10
N PRO A 85 -5.60 -20.44 6.29
CA PRO A 85 -6.90 -20.44 5.62
C PRO A 85 -8.05 -20.37 6.65
N GLY A 86 -9.07 -19.54 6.41
CA GLY A 86 -10.24 -19.45 7.29
C GLY A 86 -10.05 -18.68 8.61
N GLY A 87 -8.84 -18.17 8.89
CA GLY A 87 -8.56 -17.26 10.00
C GLY A 87 -8.23 -17.93 11.35
N ALA A 88 -8.92 -19.01 11.71
CA ALA A 88 -8.61 -19.78 12.92
C ALA A 88 -7.77 -21.03 12.57
N PRO A 89 -6.55 -21.19 13.12
CA PRO A 89 -5.75 -22.37 12.87
C PRO A 89 -6.35 -23.61 13.55
N THR A 90 -6.25 -24.77 12.91
CA THR A 90 -6.67 -26.06 13.50
C THR A 90 -5.48 -26.91 13.96
N ASP A 91 -4.31 -26.69 13.35
CA ASP A 91 -3.08 -27.37 13.75
C ASP A 91 -2.68 -26.98 15.19
N PRO A 92 -2.44 -27.95 16.09
CA PRO A 92 -2.10 -27.66 17.48
C PRO A 92 -0.84 -26.80 17.66
N THR A 93 0.20 -26.98 16.83
CA THR A 93 1.44 -26.20 16.94
C THR A 93 1.20 -24.73 16.61
N ILE A 94 0.45 -24.43 15.54
CA ILE A 94 0.08 -23.06 15.17
C ILE A 94 -0.94 -22.49 16.18
N TYR A 95 -1.89 -23.30 16.64
CA TYR A 95 -2.94 -22.86 17.56
C TYR A 95 -2.40 -22.32 18.88
N ARG A 96 -1.28 -22.84 19.41
CA ARG A 96 -0.69 -22.30 20.65
C ARG A 96 -0.25 -20.84 20.52
N PHE A 97 0.22 -20.40 19.35
CA PHE A 97 0.54 -18.98 19.13
C PHE A 97 -0.72 -18.11 19.07
N TYR A 98 -1.78 -18.63 18.45
CA TYR A 98 -3.08 -17.97 18.44
C TYR A 98 -3.65 -17.84 19.86
N GLU A 99 -3.54 -18.90 20.67
CA GLU A 99 -3.95 -18.94 22.08
C GLU A 99 -3.16 -17.95 22.94
N MET A 100 -1.83 -17.82 22.74
CA MET A 100 -1.03 -16.80 23.42
C MET A 100 -1.56 -15.39 23.18
N VAL A 101 -1.99 -15.08 21.95
CA VAL A 101 -2.60 -13.78 21.62
C VAL A 101 -4.00 -13.64 22.26
N GLN A 102 -4.79 -14.72 22.31
CA GLN A 102 -6.09 -14.69 22.99
C GLN A 102 -5.96 -14.45 24.50
N VAL A 103 -4.94 -15.05 25.15
CA VAL A 103 -4.71 -14.89 26.59
C VAL A 103 -4.05 -13.56 26.93
N TYR A 104 -2.99 -13.17 26.21
CA TYR A 104 -2.15 -12.02 26.55
C TYR A 104 -2.38 -10.79 25.68
N GLY A 105 -3.28 -10.82 24.70
CA GLY A 105 -3.47 -9.71 23.75
C GLY A 105 -3.84 -8.38 24.42
N SER A 106 -4.73 -8.42 25.42
CA SER A 106 -5.07 -7.23 26.23
C SER A 106 -3.90 -6.75 27.08
N THR A 107 -3.12 -7.66 27.67
CA THR A 107 -1.90 -7.35 28.44
C THR A 107 -0.82 -6.72 27.56
N LEU A 108 -0.53 -7.31 26.40
CA LEU A 108 0.40 -6.77 25.40
C LEU A 108 -0.04 -5.37 24.97
N LYS A 109 -1.34 -5.17 24.71
CA LYS A 109 -1.88 -3.84 24.43
C LYS A 109 -1.57 -2.89 25.59
N ALA A 110 -1.98 -3.19 26.82
CA ALA A 110 -1.80 -2.30 27.96
C ALA A 110 -0.31 -1.91 28.17
N LEU A 111 0.59 -2.90 28.21
CA LEU A 111 2.01 -2.67 28.42
C LEU A 111 2.66 -1.85 27.30
N VAL A 112 2.26 -2.04 26.03
CA VAL A 112 2.74 -1.19 24.94
C VAL A 112 2.35 0.27 25.15
N HIS A 113 1.11 0.55 25.59
CA HIS A 113 0.68 1.93 25.81
C HIS A 113 1.33 2.56 27.06
N GLU A 114 1.61 1.76 28.10
CA GLU A 114 2.30 2.22 29.30
C GLU A 114 3.77 2.56 29.02
N GLU A 115 4.49 1.68 28.33
CA GLU A 115 5.94 1.80 28.12
C GLU A 115 6.30 2.70 26.93
N PHE A 116 5.47 2.74 25.87
CA PHE A 116 5.79 3.47 24.64
C PHE A 116 4.80 4.61 24.32
N GLY A 117 3.58 4.56 24.84
CA GLY A 117 2.49 5.50 24.52
C GLY A 117 1.58 5.04 23.37
N ASP A 118 0.67 5.91 22.94
CA ASP A 118 -0.32 5.60 21.89
C ASP A 118 0.33 5.29 20.53
N GLY A 119 0.09 4.07 20.05
CA GLY A 119 0.71 3.54 18.84
C GLY A 119 0.62 2.03 18.72
N ILE A 120 1.47 1.45 17.87
CA ILE A 120 1.56 0.01 17.63
C ILE A 120 3.01 -0.46 17.56
N ILE A 121 3.22 -1.76 17.81
CA ILE A 121 4.45 -2.46 17.47
C ILE A 121 4.30 -3.00 16.04
N SER A 122 5.19 -2.61 15.13
CA SER A 122 5.10 -2.95 13.71
C SER A 122 5.30 -4.45 13.46
N ALA A 123 4.46 -5.02 12.58
CA ALA A 123 4.65 -6.35 11.98
C ALA A 123 5.30 -6.29 10.57
N ILE A 124 5.76 -5.11 10.14
CA ILE A 124 6.42 -4.90 8.83
C ILE A 124 7.90 -4.55 9.02
N ASN A 125 8.20 -3.52 9.83
CA ASN A 125 9.56 -3.30 10.32
C ASN A 125 9.75 -4.18 11.56
N PHE A 126 9.96 -5.47 11.28
CA PHE A 126 9.80 -6.56 12.22
C PHE A 126 10.79 -7.70 11.90
N LYS A 127 11.26 -8.37 12.94
CA LYS A 127 12.00 -9.63 12.81
C LYS A 127 11.53 -10.63 13.88
N LEU A 128 11.58 -11.90 13.52
CA LEU A 128 11.27 -13.04 14.37
C LEU A 128 12.45 -13.99 14.42
N ASP A 129 12.73 -14.53 15.59
CA ASP A 129 13.72 -15.58 15.82
C ASP A 129 13.17 -16.64 16.77
N ILE A 130 13.66 -17.87 16.63
CA ILE A 130 13.32 -19.00 17.50
C ILE A 130 14.59 -19.72 17.93
N LYS A 131 14.74 -19.91 19.24
CA LYS A 131 15.86 -20.61 19.85
C LYS A 131 15.37 -21.72 20.74
N LYS A 132 15.96 -22.90 20.59
CA LYS A 132 15.81 -24.00 21.54
C LYS A 132 16.78 -23.77 22.71
N VAL A 133 16.28 -23.89 23.93
CA VAL A 133 17.08 -23.84 25.16
C VAL A 133 16.71 -25.02 26.05
N ASP A 134 17.61 -25.42 26.94
CA ASP A 134 17.33 -26.49 27.90
C ASP A 134 16.43 -25.99 29.03
N ASP A 135 15.55 -26.85 29.52
CA ASP A 135 14.66 -26.55 30.65
C ASP A 135 15.28 -27.10 31.95
N SER A 136 15.29 -26.28 33.00
CA SER A 136 15.78 -26.68 34.32
C SER A 136 14.97 -27.81 34.95
N GLU A 137 13.71 -27.97 34.55
CA GLU A 137 12.83 -29.05 35.01
C GLU A 137 12.92 -30.32 34.13
N GLY A 138 13.80 -30.31 33.13
CA GLY A 138 13.97 -31.38 32.16
C GLY A 138 13.24 -31.13 30.85
N GLY A 139 13.85 -31.56 29.75
CA GLY A 139 13.36 -31.28 28.39
C GLY A 139 13.89 -29.97 27.84
N HIS A 140 13.09 -29.29 27.00
CA HIS A 140 13.53 -28.09 26.29
C HIS A 140 12.42 -27.04 26.19
N ARG A 141 12.82 -25.78 26.12
CA ARG A 141 11.95 -24.64 25.82
C ARG A 141 12.25 -24.06 24.46
N ALA A 142 11.25 -23.42 23.86
CA ALA A 142 11.43 -22.54 22.72
C ALA A 142 11.32 -21.08 23.18
N VAL A 143 12.40 -20.32 23.01
CA VAL A 143 12.39 -18.87 23.18
C VAL A 143 12.11 -18.25 21.82
N ILE A 144 10.98 -17.57 21.70
CA ILE A 144 10.56 -16.88 20.48
C ILE A 144 10.60 -15.38 20.75
N THR A 145 11.37 -14.67 19.93
CA THR A 145 11.54 -13.23 20.06
C THR A 145 10.77 -12.52 18.96
N LEU A 146 9.87 -11.62 19.35
CA LEU A 146 9.13 -10.72 18.47
C LEU A 146 9.72 -9.32 18.63
N ASP A 147 10.49 -8.84 17.65
CA ASP A 147 11.14 -7.53 17.70
C ASP A 147 10.58 -6.65 16.57
N GLY A 148 9.73 -5.69 16.95
CA GLY A 148 9.05 -4.79 16.04
C GLY A 148 9.26 -3.33 16.40
N LYS A 149 9.39 -2.47 15.38
CA LYS A 149 9.52 -1.02 15.58
C LYS A 149 8.23 -0.43 16.17
N TYR A 150 8.34 0.33 17.26
CA TYR A 150 7.24 1.16 17.75
C TYR A 150 6.94 2.29 16.75
N LEU A 151 5.66 2.43 16.39
CA LEU A 151 5.17 3.46 15.48
C LEU A 151 4.06 4.26 16.17
N THR A 152 4.29 5.57 16.28
CA THR A 152 3.28 6.54 16.69
C THR A 152 2.93 7.45 15.52
N LYS A 153 1.67 7.89 15.45
CA LYS A 153 1.24 8.91 14.48
C LYS A 153 0.39 9.97 15.17
N PRO A 154 1.00 10.93 15.89
CA PRO A 154 0.27 12.13 16.24
C PRO A 154 -0.04 12.92 14.96
N PHE A 155 -1.32 13.16 14.68
CA PHE A 155 -1.70 14.14 13.66
C PHE A 155 -1.35 15.54 14.16
N ARG A 156 -0.30 16.13 13.61
CA ARG A 156 0.10 17.51 13.94
C ARG A 156 -0.78 18.50 13.18
N ALA A 157 -1.80 19.03 13.84
CA ALA A 157 -2.73 20.00 13.24
C ALA A 157 -2.03 21.22 12.62
N HIS A 158 -0.89 21.67 13.17
CA HIS A 158 -0.13 22.80 12.63
C HIS A 158 0.52 22.50 11.26
N GLU A 159 0.97 21.26 11.02
CA GLU A 159 1.52 20.85 9.72
C GLU A 159 0.43 20.79 8.64
N TYR A 160 -0.80 20.39 9.00
CA TYR A 160 -1.96 20.38 8.11
C TYR A 160 -2.46 21.80 7.76
N LEU A 161 -2.46 22.72 8.74
CA LEU A 161 -2.86 24.11 8.51
C LEU A 161 -1.82 24.89 7.70
N ALA A 162 -0.53 24.61 7.89
CA ALA A 162 0.55 25.18 7.07
C ALA A 162 0.40 24.80 5.60
N THR A 163 0.15 23.51 5.31
CA THR A 163 -0.09 23.04 3.93
C THR A 163 -1.37 23.65 3.34
N LYS A 164 -2.46 23.77 4.11
CA LYS A 164 -3.67 24.47 3.63
C LYS A 164 -3.43 25.95 3.34
N ARG A 165 -2.66 26.65 4.19
CA ARG A 165 -2.28 28.05 3.97
C ARG A 165 -1.40 28.22 2.74
N GLU A 166 -0.42 27.34 2.53
CA GLU A 166 0.40 27.34 1.30
C GLU A 166 -0.43 27.04 0.05
N LEU A 167 -1.31 26.04 0.09
CA LEU A 167 -2.22 25.72 -1.03
C LEU A 167 -3.17 26.87 -1.32
N ALA A 168 -3.73 27.52 -0.30
CA ALA A 168 -4.57 28.70 -0.44
C ALA A 168 -3.78 29.88 -1.03
N ALA A 169 -2.56 30.15 -0.54
CA ALA A 169 -1.68 31.18 -1.06
C ALA A 169 -1.24 30.91 -2.51
N ARG A 170 -1.04 29.64 -2.88
CA ARG A 170 -0.69 29.22 -4.25
C ARG A 170 -1.89 29.37 -5.19
N ARG A 171 -3.12 29.05 -4.73
CA ARG A 171 -4.36 29.32 -5.46
C ARG A 171 -4.61 30.83 -5.63
N LEU A 172 -4.35 31.64 -4.61
CA LEU A 172 -4.45 33.10 -4.71
C LEU A 172 -3.42 33.65 -5.70
N ARG A 173 -2.17 33.19 -5.66
CA ARG A 173 -1.13 33.59 -6.63
C ARG A 173 -1.46 33.21 -8.08
N TYR A 174 -2.14 32.07 -8.29
CA TYR A 174 -2.65 31.70 -9.62
C TYR A 174 -3.85 32.54 -10.07
N ARG A 175 -4.70 32.99 -9.13
CA ARG A 175 -5.86 33.85 -9.41
C ARG A 175 -5.47 35.32 -9.61
N VAL A 176 -4.34 35.76 -9.03
CA VAL A 176 -3.79 37.12 -9.11
C VAL A 176 -2.50 37.12 -9.96
N ARG A 177 -2.45 36.38 -11.07
CA ARG A 177 -1.56 36.82 -12.16
C ARG A 177 -2.25 38.01 -12.82
N PRO A 178 -1.76 39.26 -12.64
CA PRO A 178 -2.33 40.37 -13.36
C PRO A 178 -2.14 40.08 -14.84
N ASN A 179 -3.24 40.03 -15.56
CA ASN A 179 -3.25 39.83 -17.00
C ASN A 179 -2.84 41.13 -17.71
N ALA A 180 -1.82 41.82 -17.17
CA ALA A 180 -1.39 43.13 -17.61
C ALA A 180 -0.93 43.11 -19.08
N ALA A 181 -0.46 41.97 -19.58
CA ALA A 181 -0.15 41.78 -20.99
C ALA A 181 -1.41 41.73 -21.87
N ARG A 182 -2.44 40.94 -21.52
CA ARG A 182 -3.70 40.86 -22.29
C ARG A 182 -4.54 42.14 -22.15
N GLU A 183 -4.51 42.82 -21.01
CA GLU A 183 -5.20 44.10 -20.84
C GLU A 183 -4.52 45.22 -21.63
N ARG A 184 -3.18 45.27 -21.70
CA ARG A 184 -2.46 46.22 -22.55
C ARG A 184 -2.67 45.94 -24.04
N GLU A 185 -2.76 44.68 -24.43
CA GLU A 185 -3.04 44.28 -25.82
C GLU A 185 -4.50 44.57 -26.21
N ALA A 186 -5.46 44.28 -25.32
CA ALA A 186 -6.86 44.66 -25.51
C ALA A 186 -7.05 46.18 -25.59
N PHE A 187 -6.32 46.96 -24.77
CA PHE A 187 -6.36 48.41 -24.81
C PHE A 187 -5.71 49.00 -26.08
N ARG A 188 -4.59 48.43 -26.55
CA ARG A 188 -4.00 48.80 -27.85
C ARG A 188 -4.92 48.48 -29.02
N ASN A 189 -5.56 47.31 -29.02
CA ASN A 189 -6.48 46.93 -30.09
C ASN A 189 -7.75 47.80 -30.10
N ALA A 190 -8.24 48.21 -28.93
CA ALA A 190 -9.35 49.16 -28.82
C ALA A 190 -8.98 50.57 -29.34
N LEU A 191 -7.76 51.05 -29.10
CA LEU A 191 -7.26 52.32 -29.65
C LEU A 191 -7.08 52.25 -31.18
N ALA A 192 -6.61 51.13 -31.71
CA ALA A 192 -6.47 50.90 -33.15
C ALA A 192 -7.84 50.84 -33.86
N LEU A 193 -8.86 50.28 -33.22
CA LEU A 193 -10.24 50.27 -33.73
C LEU A 193 -10.89 51.66 -33.71
N SER A 194 -10.58 52.50 -32.72
CA SER A 194 -11.09 53.88 -32.62
C SER A 194 -10.49 54.83 -33.67
N THR A 195 -9.26 54.58 -34.11
CA THR A 195 -8.60 55.36 -35.18
C THR A 195 -9.06 54.96 -36.59
N MET A 196 -9.65 53.77 -36.75
CA MET A 196 -10.16 53.28 -38.03
C MET A 196 -11.63 53.61 -38.32
N THR A 197 -12.39 54.14 -37.34
CA THR A 197 -13.82 54.49 -37.49
C THR A 197 -14.09 55.96 -37.81
N SER A 198 -13.05 56.80 -38.02
CA SER A 198 -13.20 58.21 -38.45
C SER A 198 -13.45 58.40 -39.97
N LYS A 199 -13.56 57.32 -40.75
CA LYS A 199 -13.91 57.40 -42.18
C LYS A 199 -15.02 56.40 -42.49
N ARG A 200 -16.27 56.81 -42.32
CA ARG A 200 -17.46 56.28 -43.03
C ARG A 200 -18.67 57.15 -42.72
N ASP A 201 -19.30 57.66 -43.78
CA ASP A 201 -20.53 58.45 -43.78
C ASP A 201 -21.72 57.68 -43.19
N PRO A 202 -22.73 58.36 -42.61
CA PRO A 202 -23.84 57.71 -41.95
C PRO A 202 -24.93 57.30 -42.96
N PRO A 203 -25.63 56.17 -42.74
CA PRO A 203 -27.06 56.22 -43.01
C PRO A 203 -27.97 55.53 -41.98
N SER A 204 -29.08 56.24 -41.76
CA SER A 204 -30.47 55.83 -41.49
C SER A 204 -30.82 54.80 -40.39
N ARG A 205 -31.73 55.25 -39.53
CA ARG A 205 -32.43 54.58 -38.42
C ARG A 205 -33.87 54.19 -38.89
N PRO A 206 -34.71 53.50 -38.09
CA PRO A 206 -34.80 52.04 -37.89
C PRO A 206 -36.25 51.51 -38.06
N SER A 207 -36.54 50.23 -37.77
CA SER A 207 -37.90 49.83 -37.32
C SER A 207 -37.92 48.60 -36.41
N HIS A 208 -38.75 48.70 -35.38
CA HIS A 208 -39.02 47.77 -34.27
C HIS A 208 -39.96 46.60 -34.60
N GLY A 209 -39.93 45.57 -33.74
CA GLY A 209 -41.05 44.63 -33.47
C GLY A 209 -40.60 43.38 -32.70
N SER A 210 -40.70 43.33 -31.37
CA SER A 210 -41.81 42.72 -30.56
C SER A 210 -41.81 41.19 -30.54
N ARG A 211 -41.41 40.52 -29.44
CA ARG A 211 -42.17 40.09 -28.23
C ARG A 211 -42.97 38.77 -28.38
N GLY A 212 -42.82 37.88 -27.39
CA GLY A 212 -43.83 36.88 -26.96
C GLY A 212 -43.28 35.46 -26.72
N ARG A 213 -42.95 35.08 -25.47
CA ARG A 213 -43.70 34.23 -24.49
C ARG A 213 -43.88 32.74 -24.91
N LEU A 214 -43.24 31.76 -24.23
CA LEU A 214 -43.56 31.08 -22.95
C LEU A 214 -44.73 30.07 -23.01
N ALA A 215 -44.45 28.79 -22.77
CA ALA A 215 -45.40 27.80 -22.23
C ALA A 215 -44.67 26.60 -21.56
N LEU A 216 -45.21 26.16 -20.43
CA LEU A 216 -44.85 25.01 -19.58
C LEU A 216 -45.70 23.77 -19.93
N SER A 217 -45.21 22.55 -19.69
CA SER A 217 -46.06 21.43 -19.24
C SER A 217 -45.27 20.30 -18.54
N ARG A 218 -46.02 19.56 -17.69
CA ARG A 218 -45.68 18.59 -16.63
C ARG A 218 -45.63 17.13 -17.10
N ALA A 219 -45.26 16.26 -16.14
CA ALA A 219 -45.77 14.90 -15.82
C ALA A 219 -44.80 13.76 -16.13
N ALA A 220 -44.76 12.62 -15.43
CA ALA A 220 -45.21 12.14 -14.12
C ALA A 220 -44.57 10.74 -13.92
N ARG A 221 -44.42 10.28 -12.68
CA ARG A 221 -43.92 8.95 -12.30
C ARG A 221 -45.00 7.87 -12.44
N ARG A 222 -44.59 6.63 -12.69
CA ARG A 222 -45.30 5.39 -12.30
C ARG A 222 -44.30 4.39 -11.73
N ASP A 223 -44.80 3.64 -10.77
CA ASP A 223 -44.15 2.61 -9.96
C ASP A 223 -44.74 1.24 -10.32
N GLU A 224 -44.13 0.20 -9.77
CA GLU A 224 -44.56 -1.22 -9.64
C GLU A 224 -44.29 -2.20 -10.79
N SER A 225 -43.28 -3.05 -10.57
CA SER A 225 -43.45 -4.43 -10.08
C SER A 225 -42.16 -4.97 -9.47
#